data_AF-A0A2W4SRM2-F1
#
_entry.id   AF-A0A2W4SRM2-F1
#
_cell.length_a   1.000
_cell.length_b   1.000
_cell.length_c   1.000
_cell.angle_alpha   90.00
_cell.angle_beta   90.00
_cell.angle_gamma   90.00
#
_symmetry.space_group_name_H-M   'P 1'
#
loop_
_entity.id
_entity.type
_entity.pdbx_description
1 polymer ?
#
loop_
_entity_poly.entity_id
_entity_poly.type
_entity_poly.pdbx_seq_one_letter_code
_entity_poly.pdbx_strand_id
1 'polypeptide(L)'
;MTDHDRLRQLIQFRYSPLLDLALSLLVIQNRERFGTAQPWEQRVLDRLPPGLLERLRAHAQETDLFALALELEESAPLPTPDALRRLAERQPELAADLLAYWEAISPEIGARVGLLTDSIQREAALLQQIDPVSFISRFSDRVGVAGDGEALILHWGKGMRVPLGDLSRILFVPSAFSPRRLMFYRLDRTQIFFYNPEHTAASQPEEAPESLLLGFSALADATRFKLLRLIARERLPAQEMARRLGLNESTVSRHLRLLIEAGLVGRAGQEGKFILYELNLERIDQLAAQAKAYLGRDSDDHMDGDLAFEGRR
;
A
#
# COMPACT_ATOMS: atom_id res chain seq x y z
N MET A 1 27.04 -17.31 7.42
CA MET A 1 26.30 -16.22 6.76
C MET A 1 25.37 -15.67 7.80
N THR A 2 25.52 -14.40 8.17
CA THR A 2 24.62 -13.77 9.15
C THR A 2 23.25 -13.55 8.53
N ASP A 3 22.20 -13.37 9.35
CA ASP A 3 20.87 -13.04 8.85
C ASP A 3 20.85 -11.66 8.15
N HIS A 4 21.77 -10.75 8.51
CA HIS A 4 21.99 -9.48 7.82
C HIS A 4 22.57 -9.70 6.41
N ASP A 5 23.55 -10.59 6.25
CA ASP A 5 24.11 -10.93 4.93
C ASP A 5 23.04 -11.56 4.03
N ARG A 6 22.22 -12.45 4.60
CA ARG A 6 21.09 -13.07 3.90
C ARG A 6 20.08 -12.01 3.46
N LEU A 7 19.70 -11.10 4.36
CA LEU A 7 18.78 -10.02 4.05
C LEU A 7 19.31 -9.14 2.91
N ARG A 8 20.60 -8.77 2.94
CA ARG A 8 21.23 -8.00 1.86
C ARG A 8 21.21 -8.76 0.53
N GLN A 9 21.44 -10.07 0.52
CA GLN A 9 21.37 -10.90 -0.70
C GLN A 9 19.95 -11.01 -1.29
N LEU A 10 18.92 -10.93 -0.44
CA LEU A 10 17.53 -10.91 -0.90
C LEU A 10 17.16 -9.59 -1.58
N ILE A 11 17.77 -8.47 -1.18
CA ILE A 11 17.41 -7.14 -1.69
C ILE A 11 17.91 -6.96 -3.12
N GLN A 12 16.99 -6.60 -4.01
CA GLN A 12 17.23 -6.33 -5.42
C GLN A 12 16.53 -5.02 -5.80
N PHE A 13 17.11 -4.28 -6.73
CA PHE A 13 16.50 -3.07 -7.28
C PHE A 13 16.13 -3.30 -8.74
N ARG A 14 14.97 -2.80 -9.17
CA ARG A 14 14.53 -2.95 -10.55
C ARG A 14 13.72 -1.74 -11.00
N TYR A 15 14.05 -1.23 -12.18
CA TYR A 15 13.17 -0.33 -12.93
C TYR A 15 12.19 -1.21 -13.70
N SER A 16 10.88 -1.03 -13.48
CA SER A 16 9.85 -1.93 -14.01
C SER A 16 8.62 -1.14 -14.48
N PRO A 17 8.57 -0.75 -15.76
CA PRO A 17 7.41 -0.06 -16.31
C PRO A 17 6.14 -0.92 -16.34
N LEU A 18 6.25 -2.25 -16.44
CA LEU A 18 5.09 -3.13 -16.40
C LEU A 18 4.51 -3.24 -14.98
N LEU A 19 5.35 -3.23 -13.93
CA LEU A 19 4.84 -3.13 -12.57
C LEU A 19 4.25 -1.74 -12.29
N ASP A 20 4.80 -0.68 -12.85
CA ASP A 20 4.21 0.67 -12.81
C ASP A 20 2.84 0.72 -13.51
N LEU A 21 2.68 -0.02 -14.61
CA LEU A 21 1.39 -0.19 -15.27
C LEU A 21 0.38 -0.85 -14.32
N ALA A 22 0.72 -1.99 -13.72
CA ALA A 22 -0.16 -2.68 -12.78
C ALA A 22 -0.49 -1.80 -11.55
N LEU A 23 0.51 -1.10 -10.99
CA LEU A 23 0.34 -0.23 -9.83
C LEU A 23 -0.54 0.98 -10.14
N SER A 24 -0.31 1.68 -11.24
CA SER A 24 -1.12 2.85 -11.62
C SER A 24 -2.60 2.47 -11.78
N LEU A 25 -2.88 1.31 -12.39
CA LEU A 25 -4.23 0.82 -12.56
C LEU A 25 -4.88 0.47 -11.20
N LEU A 26 -4.12 -0.18 -10.32
CA LEU A 26 -4.56 -0.44 -8.94
C LEU A 26 -4.94 0.86 -8.23
N VAL A 27 -4.13 1.92 -8.36
CA VAL A 27 -4.38 3.22 -7.73
C VAL A 27 -5.65 3.87 -8.30
N ILE A 28 -5.76 4.00 -9.62
CA ILE A 28 -6.94 4.60 -10.28
C ILE A 28 -8.22 3.86 -9.92
N GLN A 29 -8.19 2.52 -9.88
CA GLN A 29 -9.38 1.72 -9.60
C GLN A 29 -9.79 1.74 -8.12
N ASN A 30 -8.92 2.18 -7.20
CA ASN A 30 -9.13 2.14 -5.76
C ASN A 30 -8.85 3.49 -5.07
N ARG A 31 -9.35 4.61 -5.62
CA ARG A 31 -9.12 5.96 -5.09
C ARG A 31 -9.40 6.10 -3.59
N GLU A 32 -10.50 5.54 -3.09
CA GLU A 32 -10.83 5.56 -1.65
C GLU A 32 -9.78 4.87 -0.75
N ARG A 33 -9.02 3.91 -1.30
CA ARG A 33 -7.95 3.21 -0.59
C ARG A 33 -6.70 4.05 -0.44
N PHE A 34 -6.38 4.81 -1.48
CA PHE A 34 -5.15 5.58 -1.56
C PHE A 34 -5.33 7.06 -1.17
N GLY A 35 -6.57 7.52 -1.04
CA GLY A 35 -6.91 8.82 -0.47
C GLY A 35 -7.01 9.90 -1.53
N THR A 36 -6.31 11.01 -1.33
CA THR A 36 -6.36 12.17 -2.22
C THR A 36 -5.83 11.82 -3.60
N ALA A 37 -6.59 12.17 -4.62
CA ALA A 37 -6.21 11.93 -5.99
C ALA A 37 -4.92 12.67 -6.34
N GLN A 38 -3.98 11.93 -6.89
CA GLN A 38 -2.70 12.45 -7.32
C GLN A 38 -2.84 13.22 -8.63
N PRO A 39 -1.99 14.24 -8.89
CA PRO A 39 -2.10 15.04 -10.12
C PRO A 39 -2.03 14.23 -11.42
N TRP A 40 -1.32 13.10 -11.41
CA TRP A 40 -1.20 12.22 -12.57
C TRP A 40 -2.50 11.46 -12.88
N GLU A 41 -3.36 11.20 -11.88
CA GLU A 41 -4.57 10.40 -12.06
C GLU A 41 -5.49 11.05 -13.10
N GLN A 42 -5.75 12.36 -12.96
CA GLN A 42 -6.61 13.08 -13.90
C GLN A 42 -6.02 13.11 -15.31
N ARG A 43 -4.72 13.38 -15.44
CA ARG A 43 -4.05 13.39 -16.75
C ARG A 43 -4.12 12.05 -17.45
N VAL A 44 -3.98 10.94 -16.72
CA VAL A 44 -4.14 9.61 -17.26
C VAL A 44 -5.59 9.39 -17.68
N LEU A 45 -6.56 9.67 -16.80
CA LEU A 45 -7.99 9.52 -17.08
C LEU A 45 -8.42 10.28 -18.35
N ASP A 46 -7.92 11.49 -18.56
CA ASP A 46 -8.22 12.31 -19.74
C ASP A 46 -7.70 11.70 -21.05
N ARG A 47 -6.69 10.83 -20.98
CA ARG A 47 -6.11 10.12 -22.15
C ARG A 47 -6.76 8.76 -22.40
N LEU A 48 -7.57 8.24 -21.48
CA LEU A 48 -8.10 6.88 -21.59
C LEU A 48 -9.24 6.81 -22.62
N PRO A 49 -9.22 5.80 -23.51
CA PRO A 49 -10.37 5.46 -24.32
C PRO A 49 -11.61 5.18 -23.47
N PRO A 50 -12.83 5.53 -23.95
CA PRO A 50 -14.07 5.21 -23.27
C PRO A 50 -14.20 3.71 -22.96
N GLY A 51 -14.65 3.41 -21.75
CA GLY A 51 -14.88 2.04 -21.27
C GLY A 51 -13.64 1.20 -20.97
N LEU A 52 -12.42 1.72 -21.21
CA LEU A 52 -11.20 0.94 -21.01
C LEU A 52 -11.00 0.53 -19.55
N LEU A 53 -11.25 1.42 -18.60
CA LEU A 53 -11.09 1.10 -17.17
C LEU A 53 -12.03 -0.01 -16.69
N GLU A 54 -13.22 -0.09 -17.26
CA GLU A 54 -14.22 -1.10 -16.88
C GLU A 54 -13.82 -2.48 -17.40
N ARG A 55 -13.33 -2.54 -18.65
CA ARG A 55 -12.76 -3.78 -19.21
C ARG A 55 -11.51 -4.24 -18.47
N LEU A 56 -10.58 -3.33 -18.18
CA LEU A 56 -9.40 -3.63 -17.38
C LEU A 56 -9.76 -4.08 -15.96
N ARG A 57 -10.82 -3.52 -15.35
CA ARG A 57 -11.32 -3.99 -14.06
C ARG A 57 -11.85 -5.41 -14.15
N ALA A 58 -12.55 -5.77 -15.23
CA ALA A 58 -13.01 -7.14 -15.45
C ALA A 58 -11.83 -8.10 -15.59
N HIS A 59 -10.83 -7.76 -16.41
CA HIS A 59 -9.62 -8.59 -16.55
C HIS A 59 -8.87 -8.79 -15.22
N ALA A 60 -8.77 -7.74 -14.40
CA ALA A 60 -8.10 -7.80 -13.09
C ALA A 60 -8.84 -8.69 -12.06
N GLN A 61 -10.07 -9.14 -12.34
CA GLN A 61 -10.76 -10.14 -11.51
C GLN A 61 -10.28 -11.56 -11.78
N GLU A 62 -9.74 -11.81 -12.98
CA GLU A 62 -9.32 -13.14 -13.44
C GLU A 62 -7.79 -13.27 -13.52
N THR A 63 -7.09 -12.14 -13.66
CA THR A 63 -5.63 -12.09 -13.84
C THR A 63 -4.98 -11.20 -12.80
N ASP A 64 -3.98 -11.74 -12.09
CA ASP A 64 -3.08 -10.93 -11.27
C ASP A 64 -2.12 -10.16 -12.19
N LEU A 65 -2.38 -8.86 -12.37
CA LEU A 65 -1.59 -8.00 -13.25
C LEU A 65 -0.15 -7.78 -12.74
N PHE A 66 0.12 -7.91 -11.43
CA PHE A 66 1.48 -7.85 -10.92
C PHE A 66 2.27 -9.12 -11.24
N ALA A 67 1.60 -10.28 -11.15
CA ALA A 67 2.18 -11.56 -11.56
C ALA A 67 2.48 -11.57 -13.06
N LEU A 68 1.53 -11.13 -13.88
CA LEU A 68 1.69 -10.99 -15.32
C LEU A 68 2.82 -10.02 -15.68
N ALA A 69 2.91 -8.87 -15.02
CA ALA A 69 3.99 -7.91 -15.24
C ALA A 69 5.38 -8.51 -14.99
N LEU A 70 5.55 -9.23 -13.87
CA LEU A 70 6.81 -9.93 -13.57
C LEU A 70 7.12 -11.04 -14.57
N GLU A 71 6.12 -11.86 -14.93
CA GLU A 71 6.29 -12.92 -15.93
C GLU A 71 6.79 -12.36 -17.27
N LEU A 72 6.17 -11.29 -17.75
CA LEU A 72 6.53 -10.66 -19.02
C LEU A 72 7.95 -10.10 -19.01
N GLU A 73 8.34 -9.36 -17.96
CA GLU A 73 9.70 -8.79 -17.85
C GLU A 73 10.79 -9.84 -17.66
N GLU A 74 10.48 -10.96 -17.00
CA GLU A 74 11.44 -12.04 -16.78
C GLU A 74 11.60 -12.97 -17.99
N SER A 75 10.57 -13.05 -18.83
CA SER A 75 10.60 -13.86 -20.05
C SER A 75 11.56 -13.31 -21.11
N ALA A 76 11.68 -11.98 -21.21
CA ALA A 76 12.58 -11.30 -22.14
C ALA A 76 12.73 -9.80 -21.78
N PRO A 77 13.93 -9.22 -21.95
CA PRO A 77 14.16 -7.79 -21.76
C PRO A 77 13.68 -7.00 -22.98
N LEU A 78 12.38 -6.97 -23.20
CA LEU A 78 11.73 -6.25 -24.29
C LEU A 78 11.23 -4.88 -23.81
N PRO A 79 11.17 -3.86 -24.68
CA PRO A 79 10.39 -2.66 -24.42
C PRO A 79 8.94 -3.02 -24.05
N THR A 80 8.32 -2.25 -23.15
CA THR A 80 6.96 -2.54 -22.65
C THR A 80 5.93 -2.81 -23.74
N PRO A 81 5.83 -2.02 -24.82
CA PRO A 81 4.88 -2.31 -25.89
C PRO A 81 5.12 -3.66 -26.55
N ASP A 82 6.37 -4.08 -26.70
CA ASP A 82 6.72 -5.35 -27.35
C ASP A 82 6.39 -6.54 -26.44
N ALA A 83 6.64 -6.42 -25.14
CA ALA A 83 6.22 -7.42 -24.16
C ALA A 83 4.70 -7.61 -24.15
N LEU A 84 3.93 -6.51 -24.18
CA LEU A 84 2.47 -6.56 -24.26
C LEU A 84 1.97 -7.11 -25.61
N ARG A 85 2.66 -6.86 -26.73
CA ARG A 85 2.32 -7.47 -28.02
C ARG A 85 2.51 -8.99 -28.00
N ARG A 86 3.55 -9.51 -27.32
CA ARG A 86 3.73 -10.96 -27.16
C ARG A 86 2.61 -11.60 -26.35
N LEU A 87 2.07 -10.89 -25.36
CA LEU A 87 0.88 -11.36 -24.61
C LEU A 87 -0.32 -11.62 -25.54
N ALA A 88 -0.43 -10.90 -26.67
CA ALA A 88 -1.53 -11.06 -27.60
C ALA A 88 -1.61 -12.47 -28.23
N GLU A 89 -0.51 -13.23 -28.25
CA GLU A 89 -0.51 -14.64 -28.70
C GLU A 89 -1.38 -15.54 -27.81
N ARG A 90 -1.56 -15.17 -26.54
CA ARG A 90 -2.28 -15.96 -25.53
C ARG A 90 -3.54 -15.26 -25.01
N GLN A 91 -3.51 -13.94 -24.91
CA GLN A 91 -4.59 -13.11 -24.36
C GLN A 91 -4.75 -11.82 -25.20
N PRO A 92 -5.34 -11.91 -26.41
CA PRO A 92 -5.39 -10.79 -27.36
C PRO A 92 -6.17 -9.58 -26.84
N GLU A 93 -7.31 -9.80 -26.17
CA GLU A 93 -8.14 -8.71 -25.63
C GLU A 93 -7.42 -7.96 -24.49
N LEU A 94 -6.86 -8.70 -23.52
CA LEU A 94 -6.10 -8.10 -22.43
C LEU A 94 -4.87 -7.35 -22.96
N ALA A 95 -4.15 -7.92 -23.92
CA ALA A 95 -3.00 -7.26 -24.53
C ALA A 95 -3.38 -5.93 -25.19
N ALA A 96 -4.48 -5.90 -25.93
CA ALA A 96 -4.97 -4.68 -26.57
C ALA A 96 -5.36 -3.60 -25.54
N ASP A 97 -6.07 -3.98 -24.48
CA ASP A 97 -6.48 -3.06 -23.42
C ASP A 97 -5.28 -2.56 -22.58
N LEU A 98 -4.29 -3.42 -22.27
CA LEU A 98 -3.06 -3.02 -21.59
C LEU A 98 -2.19 -2.12 -22.46
N LEU A 99 -2.14 -2.34 -23.78
CA LEU A 99 -1.44 -1.45 -24.72
C LEU A 99 -2.10 -0.07 -24.75
N ALA A 100 -3.43 -0.02 -24.85
CA ALA A 100 -4.16 1.25 -24.82
C ALA A 100 -3.95 1.99 -23.49
N TYR A 101 -3.88 1.25 -22.38
CA TYR A 101 -3.58 1.83 -21.07
C TYR A 101 -2.12 2.30 -20.95
N TRP A 102 -1.17 1.55 -21.49
CA TRP A 102 0.24 1.92 -21.57
C TRP A 102 0.43 3.27 -22.27
N GLU A 103 -0.25 3.50 -23.40
CA GLU A 103 -0.20 4.78 -24.13
C GLU A 103 -0.63 5.97 -23.24
N ALA A 104 -1.62 5.76 -22.36
CA ALA A 104 -2.09 6.82 -21.46
C ALA A 104 -1.10 7.15 -20.32
N ILE A 105 -0.40 6.13 -19.79
CA ILE A 105 0.49 6.28 -18.62
C ILE A 105 1.95 6.54 -18.99
N SER A 106 2.40 6.12 -20.19
CA SER A 106 3.81 6.19 -20.59
C SER A 106 4.39 7.61 -20.56
N PRO A 107 3.64 8.71 -20.80
CA PRO A 107 4.18 10.06 -20.62
C PRO A 107 4.55 10.39 -19.17
N GLU A 108 3.82 9.85 -18.19
CA GLU A 108 4.08 10.07 -16.76
C GLU A 108 5.35 9.33 -16.32
N ILE A 109 5.56 8.10 -16.83
CA ILE A 109 6.80 7.33 -16.63
C ILE A 109 7.96 8.03 -17.33
N GLY A 110 7.79 8.41 -18.60
CA GLY A 110 8.81 9.04 -19.42
C GLY A 110 9.31 10.35 -18.83
N ALA A 111 8.42 11.16 -18.24
CA ALA A 111 8.79 12.39 -17.53
C ALA A 111 9.68 12.15 -16.29
N ARG A 112 9.66 10.93 -15.73
CA ARG A 112 10.35 10.58 -14.48
C ARG A 112 11.45 9.54 -14.65
N VAL A 113 11.68 9.03 -15.85
CA VAL A 113 12.59 7.88 -16.09
C VAL A 113 13.97 8.10 -15.48
N GLY A 114 14.58 9.28 -15.68
CA GLY A 114 15.89 9.62 -15.12
C GLY A 114 15.90 9.55 -13.59
N LEU A 115 14.91 10.18 -12.94
CA LEU A 115 14.75 10.14 -11.49
C LEU A 115 14.59 8.70 -10.96
N LEU A 116 13.79 7.88 -11.66
CA LEU A 116 13.55 6.49 -11.26
C LEU A 116 14.83 5.64 -11.39
N THR A 117 15.56 5.77 -12.51
CA THR A 117 16.80 5.01 -12.74
C THR A 117 17.94 5.48 -11.84
N ASP A 118 18.08 6.79 -11.62
CA ASP A 118 19.11 7.35 -10.73
C ASP A 118 18.87 6.93 -9.28
N SER A 119 17.61 6.82 -8.88
CA SER A 119 17.26 6.31 -7.56
C SER A 119 17.76 4.89 -7.34
N ILE A 120 17.65 4.00 -8.32
CA ILE A 120 18.17 2.62 -8.20
C ILE A 120 19.66 2.64 -7.88
N GLN A 121 20.42 3.46 -8.60
CA GLN A 121 21.86 3.57 -8.38
C GLN A 121 22.18 4.14 -6.98
N ARG A 122 21.49 5.21 -6.57
CA ARG A 122 21.63 5.79 -5.22
C ARG A 122 21.31 4.77 -4.13
N GLU A 123 20.17 4.10 -4.22
CA GLU A 123 19.72 3.19 -3.18
C GLU A 123 20.58 1.92 -3.13
N ALA A 124 21.05 1.42 -4.27
CA ALA A 124 22.01 0.32 -4.33
C ALA A 124 23.35 0.70 -3.70
N ALA A 125 23.87 1.90 -3.99
CA ALA A 125 25.10 2.40 -3.38
C ALA A 125 24.95 2.59 -1.86
N LEU A 126 23.80 3.09 -1.40
CA LEU A 126 23.50 3.27 0.02
C LEU A 126 23.42 1.93 0.76
N LEU A 127 22.78 0.91 0.19
CA LEU A 127 22.69 -0.44 0.78
C LEU A 127 24.06 -1.08 1.06
N GLN A 128 25.10 -0.69 0.32
CA GLN A 128 26.48 -1.13 0.57
C GLN A 128 27.13 -0.39 1.75
N GLN A 129 26.63 0.79 2.12
CA GLN A 129 27.22 1.65 3.15
C GLN A 129 26.54 1.50 4.52
N ILE A 130 25.27 1.11 4.54
CA ILE A 130 24.49 0.99 5.78
C ILE A 130 23.99 -0.43 5.99
N ASP A 131 23.69 -0.75 7.25
CA ASP A 131 23.05 -1.98 7.66
C ASP A 131 21.71 -2.22 6.90
N PRO A 132 21.41 -3.45 6.42
CA PRO A 132 20.22 -3.71 5.62
C PRO A 132 18.89 -3.57 6.39
N VAL A 133 18.87 -3.73 7.72
CA VAL A 133 17.68 -3.46 8.53
C VAL A 133 17.41 -1.96 8.57
N SER A 134 18.44 -1.16 8.82
CA SER A 134 18.38 0.30 8.76
C SER A 134 17.97 0.80 7.37
N PHE A 135 18.49 0.15 6.33
CA PHE A 135 18.16 0.46 4.93
C PHE A 135 16.68 0.27 4.62
N ILE A 136 16.06 -0.84 5.07
CA ILE A 136 14.63 -1.09 4.83
C ILE A 136 13.78 -0.10 5.63
N SER A 137 14.12 0.07 6.91
CA SER A 137 13.29 0.84 7.87
C SER A 137 13.20 2.33 7.52
N ARG A 138 14.15 2.87 6.75
CA ARG A 138 14.13 4.29 6.33
C ARG A 138 13.05 4.64 5.31
N PHE A 139 12.49 3.66 4.59
CA PHE A 139 11.52 3.94 3.51
C PHE A 139 10.15 4.32 4.07
N SER A 140 9.78 3.78 5.22
CA SER A 140 8.50 4.04 5.86
C SER A 140 8.52 3.48 7.29
N ASP A 141 7.86 4.16 8.22
CA ASP A 141 7.54 3.65 9.56
C ASP A 141 6.59 2.44 9.52
N ARG A 142 6.13 2.04 8.33
CA ARG A 142 5.29 0.87 8.11
C ARG A 142 6.06 -0.38 7.71
N VAL A 143 7.38 -0.32 7.57
CA VAL A 143 8.21 -1.48 7.30
C VAL A 143 9.35 -1.54 8.30
N GLY A 144 9.63 -2.74 8.79
CA GLY A 144 10.76 -3.01 9.65
C GLY A 144 11.26 -4.42 9.47
N VAL A 145 12.25 -4.78 10.26
CA VAL A 145 12.79 -6.14 10.33
C VAL A 145 12.86 -6.53 11.80
N ALA A 146 12.33 -7.70 12.14
CA ALA A 146 12.32 -8.19 13.51
C ALA A 146 13.50 -9.13 13.80
N GLY A 147 13.99 -9.05 15.03
CA GLY A 147 15.25 -9.69 15.43
C GLY A 147 16.44 -9.09 14.65
N ASP A 148 17.56 -9.81 14.63
CA ASP A 148 18.72 -9.49 13.79
C ASP A 148 18.50 -9.99 12.34
N GLY A 149 17.36 -9.64 11.72
CA GLY A 149 17.11 -10.01 10.31
C GLY A 149 16.36 -11.32 10.09
N GLU A 150 15.56 -11.82 11.04
CA GLU A 150 14.86 -13.10 10.85
C GLU A 150 13.61 -12.98 9.96
N ALA A 151 12.93 -11.83 10.03
CA ALA A 151 11.66 -11.62 9.36
C ALA A 151 11.41 -10.14 9.04
N LEU A 152 10.80 -9.85 7.89
CA LEU A 152 10.22 -8.54 7.62
C LEU A 152 8.95 -8.35 8.44
N ILE A 153 8.76 -7.15 8.96
CA ILE A 153 7.53 -6.70 9.60
C ILE A 153 6.89 -5.66 8.69
N LEU A 154 5.71 -5.97 8.17
CA LEU A 154 4.90 -5.03 7.39
C LEU A 154 3.74 -4.57 8.26
N HIS A 155 3.68 -3.29 8.59
CA HIS A 155 2.57 -2.69 9.32
C HIS A 155 1.37 -2.50 8.37
N TRP A 156 0.61 -3.60 8.27
CA TRP A 156 -0.63 -3.75 7.53
C TRP A 156 -1.56 -4.62 8.35
N GLY A 157 -2.81 -4.22 8.61
CA GLY A 157 -3.63 -5.03 9.51
C GLY A 157 -3.07 -5.05 10.93
N LYS A 158 -3.13 -6.22 11.53
CA LYS A 158 -2.51 -6.53 12.83
C LYS A 158 -0.96 -6.60 12.76
N GLY A 159 -0.36 -6.24 11.62
CA GLY A 159 1.04 -6.50 11.32
C GLY A 159 1.21 -7.85 10.65
N MET A 160 2.01 -7.89 9.58
CA MET A 160 2.36 -9.11 8.87
C MET A 160 3.83 -9.40 9.11
N ARG A 161 4.12 -10.51 9.78
CA ARG A 161 5.47 -11.05 9.92
C ARG A 161 5.74 -11.98 8.75
N VAL A 162 6.78 -11.68 7.99
CA VAL A 162 7.24 -12.45 6.83
C VAL A 162 8.63 -13.00 7.13
N PRO A 163 8.77 -14.29 7.45
CA PRO A 163 10.09 -14.92 7.61
C PRO A 163 10.95 -14.75 6.36
N LEU A 164 12.23 -14.41 6.52
CA LEU A 164 13.17 -14.38 5.38
C LEU A 164 13.37 -15.77 4.76
N GLY A 165 13.10 -16.83 5.54
CA GLY A 165 12.94 -18.22 5.10
C GLY A 165 12.00 -18.40 3.91
N ASP A 166 10.95 -17.59 3.85
CA ASP A 166 9.86 -17.72 2.88
C ASP A 166 10.07 -16.85 1.64
N LEU A 167 11.16 -16.08 1.60
CA LEU A 167 11.48 -15.18 0.51
C LEU A 167 12.58 -15.77 -0.38
N SER A 168 12.47 -15.52 -1.68
CA SER A 168 13.54 -15.68 -2.67
C SER A 168 14.18 -14.34 -3.01
N ARG A 169 13.44 -13.24 -2.86
CA ARG A 169 13.92 -11.87 -3.07
C ARG A 169 12.99 -10.82 -2.45
N ILE A 170 13.56 -9.64 -2.23
CA ILE A 170 12.90 -8.40 -1.85
C ILE A 170 13.21 -7.38 -2.95
N LEU A 171 12.21 -7.06 -3.78
CA LEU A 171 12.36 -6.20 -4.94
C LEU A 171 11.94 -4.77 -4.62
N PHE A 172 12.89 -3.84 -4.65
CA PHE A 172 12.65 -2.40 -4.57
C PHE A 172 12.45 -1.83 -5.97
N VAL A 173 11.28 -1.25 -6.21
CA VAL A 173 10.86 -0.69 -7.49
C VAL A 173 10.54 0.79 -7.30
N PRO A 174 11.39 1.73 -7.79
CA PRO A 174 10.99 3.12 -7.83
C PRO A 174 9.83 3.27 -8.80
N SER A 175 8.82 4.04 -8.41
CA SER A 175 7.58 4.15 -9.16
C SER A 175 7.16 5.59 -9.39
N ALA A 176 6.68 5.89 -10.59
CA ALA A 176 6.00 7.15 -10.91
C ALA A 176 4.61 7.25 -10.26
N PHE A 177 4.05 6.12 -9.83
CA PHE A 177 2.66 5.97 -9.41
C PHE A 177 2.51 5.50 -7.97
N SER A 178 3.60 5.43 -7.19
CA SER A 178 3.51 5.06 -5.78
C SER A 178 2.57 6.01 -5.03
N PRO A 179 1.45 5.52 -4.50
CA PRO A 179 0.41 6.38 -3.90
C PRO A 179 0.81 6.91 -2.51
N ARG A 180 1.88 6.35 -1.93
CA ARG A 180 2.41 6.64 -0.60
C ARG A 180 3.93 6.58 -0.65
N ARG A 181 4.60 6.86 0.47
CA ARG A 181 6.07 6.70 0.60
C ARG A 181 6.50 5.28 0.24
N LEU A 182 5.76 4.29 0.74
CA LEU A 182 5.99 2.88 0.45
C LEU A 182 4.67 2.13 0.22
N MET A 183 4.61 1.36 -0.85
CA MET A 183 3.55 0.37 -1.11
C MET A 183 4.20 -1.00 -1.23
N PHE A 184 3.63 -1.99 -0.55
CA PHE A 184 4.13 -3.36 -0.59
C PHE A 184 3.13 -4.29 -1.27
N TYR A 185 3.65 -5.20 -2.08
CA TYR A 185 2.91 -6.28 -2.73
C TYR A 185 3.68 -7.58 -2.53
N ARG A 186 2.99 -8.70 -2.27
CA ARG A 186 3.64 -10.00 -2.13
C ARG A 186 3.11 -10.93 -3.21
N LEU A 187 4.03 -11.48 -4.00
CA LEU A 187 3.76 -12.52 -4.98
C LEU A 187 4.61 -13.74 -4.64
N ASP A 188 3.98 -14.81 -4.17
CA ASP A 188 4.64 -16.03 -3.72
C ASP A 188 5.78 -15.79 -2.72
N ARG A 189 7.03 -15.96 -3.18
CA ARG A 189 8.28 -15.77 -2.43
C ARG A 189 8.96 -14.43 -2.75
N THR A 190 8.33 -13.56 -3.53
CA THR A 190 8.82 -12.22 -3.86
C THR A 190 8.07 -11.18 -3.04
N GLN A 191 8.79 -10.42 -2.21
CA GLN A 191 8.27 -9.21 -1.59
C GLN A 191 8.63 -8.02 -2.48
N ILE A 192 7.64 -7.25 -2.95
CA ILE A 192 7.85 -6.05 -3.76
C ILE A 192 7.59 -4.83 -2.89
N PHE A 193 8.48 -3.84 -2.97
CA PHE A 193 8.36 -2.52 -2.37
C PHE A 193 8.40 -1.46 -3.47
N PHE A 194 7.26 -0.85 -3.73
CA PHE A 194 7.15 0.34 -4.56
C PHE A 194 7.41 1.56 -3.71
N TYR A 195 8.29 2.44 -4.17
CA TYR A 195 8.60 3.67 -3.45
C TYR A 195 8.66 4.86 -4.41
N ASN A 196 8.35 6.04 -3.90
CA ASN A 196 8.53 7.28 -4.66
C ASN A 196 9.92 7.87 -4.36
N PRO A 197 10.84 7.97 -5.34
CA PRO A 197 12.19 8.50 -5.12
C PRO A 197 12.27 9.95 -4.63
N GLU A 198 11.21 10.74 -4.79
CA GLU A 198 11.14 12.12 -4.30
C GLU A 198 10.94 12.17 -2.78
N HIS A 199 10.32 11.12 -2.21
CA HIS A 199 10.22 10.94 -0.78
C HIS A 199 11.52 10.34 -0.26
N THR A 200 12.57 11.15 -0.29
CA THR A 200 13.86 10.79 0.30
C THR A 200 13.68 10.70 1.80
N ALA A 201 14.29 9.72 2.47
CA ALA A 201 14.25 9.53 3.93
C ALA A 201 14.80 10.72 4.75
N ALA A 202 15.25 11.80 4.09
CA ALA A 202 15.50 13.09 4.69
C ALA A 202 14.18 13.70 5.18
N SER A 203 13.77 13.22 6.35
CA SER A 203 12.69 13.69 7.21
C SER A 203 12.59 15.21 7.17
N GLN A 204 11.58 15.74 6.48
CA GLN A 204 11.11 17.08 6.80
C GLN A 204 10.54 17.00 8.24
N PRO A 205 11.00 17.83 9.19
CA PRO A 205 10.52 17.76 10.58
C PRO A 205 9.00 17.81 10.69
N GLU A 206 8.34 18.49 9.74
CA GLU A 206 6.91 18.70 9.68
C GLU A 206 6.16 17.52 9.04
N GLU A 207 6.84 16.57 8.41
CA GLU A 207 6.20 15.46 7.71
C GLU A 207 5.67 14.40 8.70
N ALA A 208 4.36 14.19 8.72
CA ALA A 208 3.74 13.18 9.58
C ALA A 208 4.20 11.74 9.23
N PRO A 209 4.25 10.82 10.22
CA PRO A 209 4.47 9.40 9.96
C PRO A 209 3.40 8.81 9.03
N GLU A 210 3.77 7.87 8.17
CA GLU A 210 2.84 7.29 7.19
C GLU A 210 1.76 6.46 7.90
N SER A 211 2.12 5.77 8.99
CA SER A 211 1.16 5.02 9.80
C SER A 211 0.11 5.91 10.47
N LEU A 212 0.48 7.14 10.83
CA LEU A 212 -0.42 8.16 11.39
C LEU A 212 -1.43 8.63 10.33
N LEU A 213 -0.93 9.03 9.15
CA LEU A 213 -1.76 9.47 8.03
C LEU A 213 -2.72 8.37 7.58
N LEU A 214 -2.27 7.12 7.52
CA LEU A 214 -3.11 5.97 7.16
C LEU A 214 -4.23 5.76 8.19
N GLY A 215 -3.92 5.84 9.47
CA GLY A 215 -4.91 5.70 10.56
C GLY A 215 -6.00 6.75 10.48
N PHE A 216 -5.63 8.04 10.40
CA PHE A 216 -6.61 9.12 10.31
C PHE A 216 -7.40 9.11 8.99
N SER A 217 -6.75 8.78 7.87
CA SER A 217 -7.45 8.61 6.59
C SER A 217 -8.48 7.49 6.64
N ALA A 218 -8.21 6.42 7.40
CA ALA A 218 -9.16 5.33 7.64
C ALA A 218 -10.31 5.73 8.58
N LEU A 219 -10.11 6.71 9.46
CA LEU A 219 -11.15 7.21 10.37
C LEU A 219 -12.02 8.32 9.77
N ALA A 220 -11.52 9.09 8.80
CA ALA A 220 -12.21 10.24 8.20
C ALA A 220 -13.42 9.87 7.31
N ASP A 221 -14.39 9.14 7.86
CA ASP A 221 -15.67 8.79 7.23
C ASP A 221 -16.69 8.38 8.30
N ALA A 222 -17.91 8.93 8.22
CA ALA A 222 -18.95 8.70 9.21
C ALA A 222 -19.43 7.23 9.27
N THR A 223 -19.43 6.52 8.15
CA THR A 223 -19.84 5.11 8.09
C THR A 223 -18.81 4.22 8.76
N ARG A 224 -17.51 4.47 8.56
CA ARG A 224 -16.42 3.76 9.24
C ARG A 224 -16.51 3.91 10.77
N PHE A 225 -16.84 5.09 11.28
CA PHE A 225 -17.09 5.27 12.72
C PHE A 225 -18.31 4.47 13.24
N LYS A 226 -19.40 4.41 12.46
CA LYS A 226 -20.55 3.57 12.81
C LYS A 226 -20.18 2.08 12.88
N LEU A 227 -19.38 1.60 11.92
CA LEU A 227 -18.87 0.23 11.92
C LEU A 227 -17.99 -0.04 13.14
N LEU A 228 -17.03 0.84 13.44
CA LEU A 228 -16.20 0.72 14.64
C LEU A 228 -17.04 0.67 15.92
N ARG A 229 -18.09 1.49 16.03
CA ARG A 229 -19.01 1.47 17.18
C ARG A 229 -19.78 0.17 17.31
N LEU A 230 -20.17 -0.46 16.20
CA LEU A 230 -20.80 -1.78 16.22
C LEU A 230 -19.79 -2.85 16.68
N ILE A 231 -18.59 -2.87 16.11
CA ILE A 231 -17.52 -3.83 16.43
C ILE A 231 -17.04 -3.67 17.89
N ALA A 232 -17.06 -2.45 18.43
CA ALA A 232 -16.70 -2.17 19.82
C ALA A 232 -17.66 -2.82 20.84
N ARG A 233 -18.92 -3.07 20.44
CA ARG A 233 -19.93 -3.67 21.32
C ARG A 233 -19.88 -5.18 21.30
N GLU A 234 -19.60 -5.76 20.13
CA GLU A 234 -19.58 -7.20 19.92
C GLU A 234 -18.85 -7.54 18.61
N ARG A 235 -18.33 -8.76 18.53
CA ARG A 235 -17.72 -9.29 17.31
C ARG A 235 -18.80 -9.60 16.30
N LEU A 236 -18.76 -8.97 15.13
CA LEU A 236 -19.83 -9.08 14.12
C LEU A 236 -19.28 -9.47 12.75
N PRO A 237 -20.08 -10.21 11.95
CA PRO A 237 -19.78 -10.40 10.54
C PRO A 237 -20.21 -9.21 9.69
N ALA A 238 -19.64 -9.10 8.48
CA ALA A 238 -19.91 -8.00 7.54
C ALA A 238 -21.40 -7.88 7.19
N GLN A 239 -22.09 -9.02 7.02
CA GLN A 239 -23.52 -9.09 6.68
C GLN A 239 -24.40 -8.50 7.77
N GLU A 240 -24.06 -8.76 9.04
CA GLU A 240 -24.80 -8.22 10.18
C GLU A 240 -24.63 -6.70 10.27
N MET A 241 -23.41 -6.21 10.09
CA MET A 241 -23.13 -4.77 10.06
C MET A 241 -23.86 -4.08 8.90
N ALA A 242 -23.88 -4.70 7.72
CA ALA A 242 -24.62 -4.22 6.55
C ALA A 242 -26.11 -4.09 6.85
N ARG A 243 -26.73 -5.12 7.43
CA ARG A 243 -28.14 -5.11 7.82
C ARG A 243 -28.45 -4.00 8.84
N ARG A 244 -27.64 -3.87 9.89
CA ARG A 244 -27.87 -2.88 10.96
C ARG A 244 -27.72 -1.43 10.50
N LEU A 245 -26.84 -1.18 9.51
CA LEU A 245 -26.60 0.16 8.98
C LEU A 245 -27.42 0.48 7.74
N GLY A 246 -28.20 -0.47 7.19
CA GLY A 246 -28.94 -0.29 5.95
C GLY A 246 -28.03 -0.08 4.74
N LEU A 247 -26.89 -0.78 4.70
CA LEU A 247 -25.87 -0.67 3.66
C LEU A 247 -25.75 -1.97 2.87
N ASN A 248 -25.19 -1.87 1.66
CA ASN A 248 -24.82 -3.03 0.87
C ASN A 248 -23.58 -3.72 1.48
N GLU A 249 -23.52 -5.05 1.38
CA GLU A 249 -22.38 -5.83 1.89
C GLU A 249 -21.05 -5.44 1.21
N SER A 250 -21.10 -5.06 -0.07
CA SER A 250 -19.93 -4.56 -0.80
C SER A 250 -19.39 -3.27 -0.21
N THR A 251 -20.28 -2.34 0.19
CA THR A 251 -19.91 -1.10 0.87
C THR A 251 -19.26 -1.37 2.22
N VAL A 252 -19.86 -2.25 3.04
CA VAL A 252 -19.27 -2.63 4.33
C VAL A 252 -17.93 -3.33 4.16
N SER A 253 -17.83 -4.27 3.22
CA SER A 253 -16.57 -4.99 2.94
C SER A 253 -15.45 -4.04 2.50
N ARG A 254 -15.79 -3.03 1.68
CA ARG A 254 -14.87 -1.97 1.28
C ARG A 254 -14.40 -1.14 2.48
N HIS A 255 -15.31 -0.69 3.34
CA HIS A 255 -14.95 0.07 4.54
C HIS A 255 -14.11 -0.77 5.52
N LEU A 256 -14.46 -2.04 5.74
CA LEU A 256 -13.69 -2.96 6.58
C LEU A 256 -12.29 -3.17 6.01
N ARG A 257 -12.12 -3.27 4.70
CA ARG A 257 -10.79 -3.38 4.07
C ARG A 257 -9.90 -2.21 4.44
N LEU A 258 -10.42 -0.98 4.42
CA LEU A 258 -9.65 0.22 4.79
C LEU A 258 -9.30 0.25 6.29
N LEU A 259 -10.25 -0.13 7.15
CA LEU A 259 -10.02 -0.23 8.60
C LEU A 259 -9.01 -1.33 8.96
N ILE A 260 -9.06 -2.45 8.23
CA ILE A 260 -8.08 -3.53 8.35
C ILE A 260 -6.73 -3.05 7.83
N GLU A 261 -6.64 -2.43 6.67
CA GLU A 261 -5.37 -1.92 6.14
C GLU A 261 -4.67 -0.95 7.10
N ALA A 262 -5.43 -0.09 7.77
CA ALA A 262 -4.94 0.81 8.83
C ALA A 262 -4.66 0.13 10.18
N GLY A 263 -4.97 -1.16 10.31
CA GLY A 263 -4.77 -1.97 11.50
C GLY A 263 -5.76 -1.73 12.63
N LEU A 264 -6.81 -0.92 12.42
CA LEU A 264 -7.82 -0.56 13.42
C LEU A 264 -8.83 -1.68 13.69
N VAL A 265 -9.03 -2.55 12.70
CA VAL A 265 -9.91 -3.73 12.78
C VAL A 265 -9.11 -4.96 12.39
N GLY A 266 -9.34 -6.07 13.09
CA GLY A 266 -8.82 -7.38 12.71
C GLY A 266 -9.91 -8.42 12.60
N ARG A 267 -9.51 -9.63 12.17
CA ARG A 267 -10.37 -10.81 12.19
C ARG A 267 -10.22 -11.48 13.55
N ALA A 268 -11.35 -11.76 14.20
CA ALA A 268 -11.43 -12.43 15.50
C ALA A 268 -11.53 -13.97 15.36
N GLY A 269 -11.98 -14.43 14.20
CA GLY A 269 -12.22 -15.84 13.93
C GLY A 269 -13.26 -16.01 12.83
N GLN A 270 -13.70 -17.25 12.65
CA GLN A 270 -14.73 -17.61 11.70
C GLN A 270 -15.79 -18.48 12.38
N GLU A 271 -17.06 -18.12 12.21
CA GLU A 271 -18.21 -18.90 12.67
C GLU A 271 -18.98 -19.39 11.44
N GLY A 272 -18.90 -20.70 11.18
CA GLY A 272 -19.41 -21.27 9.93
C GLY A 272 -18.74 -20.63 8.72
N LYS A 273 -19.52 -19.90 7.90
CA LYS A 273 -19.03 -19.18 6.71
C LYS A 273 -18.71 -17.70 6.96
N PHE A 274 -18.92 -17.22 8.19
CA PHE A 274 -18.88 -15.80 8.50
C PHE A 274 -17.58 -15.44 9.23
N ILE A 275 -16.85 -14.46 8.72
CA ILE A 275 -15.68 -13.90 9.39
C ILE A 275 -16.16 -12.87 10.41
N LEU A 276 -15.77 -13.06 11.66
CA LEU A 276 -16.05 -12.09 12.73
C LEU A 276 -14.94 -11.05 12.80
N TYR A 277 -15.32 -9.79 12.97
CA TYR A 277 -14.40 -8.67 13.10
C TYR A 277 -14.35 -8.15 14.54
N GLU A 278 -13.17 -7.70 14.96
CA GLU A 278 -12.91 -7.09 16.26
C GLU A 278 -12.04 -5.84 16.12
N LEU A 279 -12.11 -4.95 17.11
CA LEU A 279 -11.20 -3.80 17.18
C LEU A 279 -9.79 -4.24 17.55
N ASN A 280 -8.81 -3.55 17.00
CA ASN A 280 -7.44 -3.60 17.49
C ASN A 280 -7.21 -2.43 18.45
N LEU A 281 -7.50 -2.64 19.73
CA LEU A 281 -7.42 -1.60 20.76
C LEU A 281 -6.00 -1.05 20.89
N GLU A 282 -4.99 -1.93 20.84
CA GLU A 282 -3.58 -1.53 20.90
C GLU A 282 -3.23 -0.54 19.78
N ARG A 283 -3.66 -0.82 18.54
CA ARG A 283 -3.42 0.10 17.41
C ARG A 283 -4.16 1.44 17.57
N ILE A 284 -5.34 1.44 18.16
CA ILE A 284 -6.11 2.66 18.43
C ILE A 284 -5.36 3.53 19.45
N ASP A 285 -4.88 2.94 20.54
CA ASP A 285 -4.12 3.63 21.57
C ASP A 285 -2.79 4.16 21.01
N GLN A 286 -2.08 3.35 20.21
CA GLN A 286 -0.88 3.77 19.48
C GLN A 286 -1.17 4.96 18.56
N LEU A 287 -2.28 4.95 17.80
CA LEU A 287 -2.61 6.04 16.90
C LEU A 287 -2.86 7.35 17.66
N ALA A 288 -3.55 7.29 18.81
CA ALA A 288 -3.77 8.44 19.66
C ALA A 288 -2.46 8.97 20.26
N ALA A 289 -1.56 8.08 20.72
CA ALA A 289 -0.24 8.45 21.22
C ALA A 289 0.63 9.07 20.12
N GLN A 290 0.68 8.47 18.93
CA GLN A 290 1.41 8.99 17.77
C GLN A 290 0.93 10.40 17.39
N ALA A 291 -0.37 10.66 17.47
CA ALA A 291 -0.93 11.99 17.20
C ALA A 291 -0.49 13.02 18.24
N LYS A 292 -0.49 12.67 19.53
CA LYS A 292 0.01 13.54 20.60
C LYS A 292 1.50 13.84 20.44
N ALA A 293 2.30 12.81 20.19
CA ALA A 293 3.74 12.93 19.98
C ALA A 293 4.07 13.86 18.79
N TYR A 294 3.41 13.65 17.65
CA TYR A 294 3.59 14.50 16.47
C TYR A 294 3.23 15.97 16.72
N LEU A 295 2.27 16.23 17.60
CA LEU A 295 1.88 17.60 18.01
C LEU A 295 2.72 18.16 19.17
N GLY A 296 3.78 17.46 19.59
CA GLY A 296 4.65 17.88 20.69
C GLY A 296 3.98 17.83 22.07
N ARG A 297 3.00 16.93 22.27
CA ARG A 297 2.25 16.76 23.52
C ARG A 297 2.60 15.48 24.28
N ASP A 298 3.82 14.98 24.12
CA ASP A 298 4.28 13.83 24.88
C ASP A 298 4.27 14.14 26.38
N SER A 299 3.75 13.18 27.15
CA SER A 299 3.22 13.33 28.50
C SER A 299 4.22 13.91 29.50
N ASP A 300 4.07 15.21 29.77
CA ASP A 300 4.39 15.88 31.04
C ASP A 300 3.49 17.11 31.33
N ASP A 301 2.32 17.21 30.69
CA ASP A 301 1.28 18.16 31.13
C ASP A 301 0.35 17.45 32.13
N HIS A 302 0.76 17.44 33.39
CA HIS A 302 -0.22 17.62 34.48
C HIS A 302 -0.84 19.00 34.30
N MET A 303 -1.93 19.10 33.57
CA MET A 303 -2.83 20.25 33.68
C MET A 303 -4.25 19.74 33.80
N ASP A 304 -4.75 19.98 35.01
CA ASP A 304 -6.12 20.03 35.48
C ASP A 304 -7.20 20.00 34.41
N GLY A 305 -8.24 19.24 34.72
CA GLY A 305 -9.50 19.31 34.00
C GLY A 305 -10.05 20.73 34.06
N ASP A 306 -10.01 21.42 32.93
CA ASP A 306 -11.03 22.39 32.55
C ASP A 306 -10.92 22.70 31.06
N LEU A 307 -11.61 21.89 30.25
CA LEU A 307 -12.23 22.37 29.03
C LEU A 307 -13.73 22.07 29.14
N ALA A 308 -14.36 22.77 30.08
CA ALA A 308 -15.77 23.02 30.01
C ALA A 308 -16.05 23.71 28.66
N PHE A 309 -16.85 23.05 27.81
CA PHE A 309 -17.59 23.73 26.75
C PHE A 309 -18.63 24.64 27.42
N GLU A 310 -18.20 25.75 27.99
CA GLU A 310 -19.09 26.84 28.37
C GLU A 310 -19.34 27.73 27.16
N GLY A 311 -20.59 27.69 26.71
CA GLY A 311 -21.23 28.85 26.10
C GLY A 311 -21.21 28.90 24.58
N ARG A 312 -22.21 28.24 23.95
CA ARG A 312 -23.14 28.96 23.06
C ARG A 312 -24.56 28.43 23.28
N ARG A 313 -25.37 29.26 23.94
CA ARG A 313 -26.83 29.27 23.75
C ARG A 313 -27.14 29.72 22.33
#